data_AF-I9NZJ4-F1
#
_entry.id   AF-I9NZJ4-F1
#
_cell.length_a   1.000
_cell.length_b   1.000
_cell.length_c   1.000
_cell.angle_alpha   90.00
_cell.angle_beta   90.00
_cell.angle_gamma   90.00
#
_symmetry.space_group_name_H-M   'P 1'
#
loop_
_entity.id
_entity.type
_entity.pdbx_description
1 polymer ?
#
loop_
_entity_poly.entity_id
_entity_poly.type
_entity_poly.pdbx_seq_one_letter_code
_entity_poly.pdbx_strand_id
1 'polypeptide(L)'
;MCTLSWQYREDGLHLLFNRDEQIQRPAALLPERYQENGVTALMPLDPVAGGSWLAVNELGQVWCLLNDYTKGSRVATAGLSSRGMLIKALAHMSARQQQDTLLQVDKLQAYAPFKLVLFQQLQEPIVWHWNGRSLTQHLAVRSPISSSSKLPGVIPALRRWYWRAKVKDITRAAELLTLQRSSKPVNAFCGLAMQRSTSQTVSTCYLHCDANGVNFRYWHGHPNTQQVQPDTSLLLTWTTALHLQHSGYQPIDLPQLVKSAVPAFAARLRPWQWYGLQHCLAQRQLNQALQQLSAQPDQRFCDSALQYLRVEPQLVACRWPSAESRPVFVANHPTGGLDGLMLIALLQKRYPNLQVVANDLLQAIVPLQANILPVSVFGKPAAAVPQLTAAFASGQPLLIFPAGRTARFNAQHQLDDGVWAKLAITLCRREQRSLTLIHIDSRNSRLFYALAALRLWFGIKTNLEMLLLSREMLKPAVKHPKIFVDVPMHPVELDALADTDRQRAQRLKRRGMQLPILYKEQQDAAGYTSCGRSRG
;
A
#
# COMPACT_ATOMS: atom_id res chain seq x y z
N MET A 1 7.35 14.18 -19.92
CA MET A 1 8.12 13.71 -18.75
C MET A 1 7.53 14.38 -17.53
N CYS A 2 7.56 13.80 -16.33
CA CYS A 2 6.92 14.44 -15.17
C CYS A 2 7.67 14.12 -13.89
N THR A 3 7.50 14.96 -12.87
CA THR A 3 7.98 14.71 -11.51
C THR A 3 6.85 14.93 -10.52
N LEU A 4 6.42 13.85 -9.87
CA LEU A 4 5.48 13.85 -8.75
C LEU A 4 6.28 13.72 -7.45
N SER A 5 6.14 14.69 -6.57
CA SER A 5 6.75 14.70 -5.25
C SER A 5 5.68 14.90 -4.20
N TRP A 6 5.83 14.28 -3.04
CA TRP A 6 4.95 14.50 -1.91
C TRP A 6 5.70 14.50 -0.58
N GLN A 7 5.07 15.09 0.42
CA GLN A 7 5.52 15.08 1.81
C GLN A 7 4.30 15.11 2.73
N TYR A 8 4.31 14.29 3.77
CA TYR A 8 3.33 14.33 4.84
C TYR A 8 3.86 15.16 6.01
N ARG A 9 2.96 15.95 6.59
CA ARG A 9 3.18 16.87 7.70
C ARG A 9 1.98 16.81 8.65
N GLU A 10 2.09 17.50 9.78
CA GLU A 10 1.02 17.57 10.78
C GLU A 10 -0.27 18.17 10.20
N ASP A 11 -0.15 19.12 9.28
CA ASP A 11 -1.25 19.78 8.58
C ASP A 11 -1.75 19.02 7.33
N GLY A 12 -1.25 17.80 7.09
CA GLY A 12 -1.76 16.90 6.06
C GLY A 12 -0.75 16.54 4.97
N LEU A 13 -1.25 16.31 3.76
CA LEU A 13 -0.48 15.85 2.61
C LEU A 13 -0.19 17.03 1.67
N HIS A 14 1.09 17.27 1.39
CA HIS A 14 1.53 18.21 0.35
C HIS A 14 2.00 17.43 -0.86
N LEU A 15 1.32 17.63 -1.99
CA LEU A 15 1.61 16.99 -3.27
C LEU A 15 2.01 18.05 -4.30
N LEU A 16 3.11 17.80 -5.00
CA LEU A 16 3.66 18.68 -6.01
C LEU A 16 3.86 17.92 -7.32
N PHE A 17 3.42 18.52 -8.43
CA PHE A 17 3.50 17.88 -9.73
C PHE A 17 4.05 18.84 -10.78
N ASN A 18 5.21 18.51 -11.33
CA ASN A 18 5.75 19.18 -12.52
C ASN A 18 5.33 18.40 -13.76
N ARG A 19 4.64 19.09 -14.68
CA ARG A 19 4.37 18.58 -16.02
C ARG A 19 5.50 19.04 -16.94
N ASP A 20 6.32 18.12 -17.42
CA ASP A 20 7.33 18.42 -18.43
C ASP A 20 6.86 17.99 -19.83
N GLU A 21 6.81 18.94 -20.75
CA GLU A 21 6.20 18.78 -22.06
C GLU A 21 6.96 19.57 -23.14
N GLN A 22 6.66 19.29 -24.40
CA GLN A 22 7.18 20.06 -25.54
C GLN A 22 6.83 21.54 -25.43
N ILE A 23 7.80 22.41 -25.73
CA ILE A 23 7.63 23.87 -25.65
C ILE A 23 6.54 24.37 -26.62
N GLN A 24 6.40 23.70 -27.76
CA GLN A 24 5.42 24.04 -28.80
C GLN A 24 4.02 23.52 -28.50
N ARG A 25 3.83 22.66 -27.50
CA ARG A 25 2.50 22.15 -27.17
C ARG A 25 1.68 23.30 -26.56
N PRO A 26 0.42 23.49 -26.98
CA PRO A 26 -0.42 24.55 -26.41
C PRO A 26 -0.51 24.48 -24.88
N ALA A 27 -0.60 25.65 -24.26
CA ALA A 27 -0.82 25.80 -22.83
C ALA A 27 -2.02 24.98 -22.37
N ALA A 28 -1.90 24.31 -21.22
CA ALA A 28 -3.04 23.62 -20.65
C ALA A 28 -4.12 24.61 -20.20
N LEU A 29 -5.38 24.18 -20.30
CA LEU A 29 -6.48 24.88 -19.65
C LEU A 29 -6.26 24.86 -18.13
N LEU A 30 -6.56 25.98 -17.49
CA LEU A 30 -6.43 26.13 -16.04
C LEU A 30 -7.30 25.10 -15.31
N PRO A 31 -6.93 24.71 -14.08
CA PRO A 31 -7.78 23.81 -13.31
C PRO A 31 -9.16 24.42 -13.08
N GLU A 32 -10.19 23.64 -13.34
CA GLU A 32 -11.59 23.99 -13.09
C GLU A 32 -12.32 22.84 -12.38
N ARG A 33 -13.56 23.11 -11.95
CA ARG A 33 -14.46 22.10 -11.40
C ARG A 33 -15.23 21.42 -12.53
N TYR A 34 -15.13 20.09 -12.58
CA TYR A 34 -15.89 19.24 -13.49
C TYR A 34 -16.77 18.30 -12.67
N GLN A 35 -18.01 18.12 -13.09
CA GLN A 35 -18.96 17.21 -12.46
C GLN A 35 -19.45 16.20 -13.49
N GLU A 36 -19.12 14.93 -13.29
CA GLU A 36 -19.55 13.81 -14.13
C GLU A 36 -19.84 12.61 -13.21
N ASN A 37 -20.83 11.78 -13.55
CA ASN A 37 -21.24 10.59 -12.76
C ASN A 37 -21.51 10.85 -11.26
N GLY A 38 -21.98 12.06 -10.92
CA GLY A 38 -22.26 12.45 -9.53
C GLY A 38 -21.01 12.67 -8.67
N VAL A 39 -19.82 12.79 -9.28
CA VAL A 39 -18.57 13.09 -8.59
C VAL A 39 -18.00 14.40 -9.12
N THR A 40 -17.62 15.29 -8.22
CA THR A 40 -16.95 16.55 -8.53
C THR A 40 -15.44 16.39 -8.46
N ALA A 41 -14.73 16.81 -9.50
CA ALA A 41 -13.27 16.76 -9.60
C ALA A 41 -12.67 18.10 -10.06
N LEU A 42 -11.48 18.41 -9.54
CA LEU A 42 -10.61 19.48 -9.98
C LEU A 42 -9.48 18.92 -10.83
N MET A 43 -9.28 19.47 -12.03
CA MET A 43 -8.14 19.10 -12.89
C MET A 43 -7.85 20.17 -13.95
N PRO A 44 -6.59 20.39 -14.35
CA PRO A 44 -6.28 21.08 -15.59
C PRO A 44 -6.49 20.14 -16.79
N LEU A 45 -6.73 20.68 -17.98
CA LEU A 45 -6.93 19.90 -19.20
C LEU A 45 -5.88 20.19 -20.26
N ASP A 46 -5.48 19.15 -20.98
CA ASP A 46 -4.69 19.26 -22.19
C ASP A 46 -5.60 19.60 -23.37
N PRO A 47 -5.46 20.79 -24.01
CA PRO A 47 -6.38 21.21 -25.07
C PRO A 47 -6.27 20.35 -26.34
N VAL A 48 -5.14 19.66 -26.56
CA VAL A 48 -4.95 18.81 -27.74
C VAL A 48 -5.59 17.44 -27.52
N ALA A 49 -5.39 16.86 -26.34
CA ALA A 49 -5.80 15.49 -26.06
C ALA A 49 -7.11 15.37 -25.28
N GLY A 50 -7.66 16.47 -24.77
CA GLY A 50 -8.90 16.53 -23.96
C GLY A 50 -8.80 15.92 -22.56
N GLY A 51 -7.66 15.31 -22.22
CA GLY A 51 -7.45 14.60 -20.95
C GLY A 51 -6.62 15.39 -19.94
N SER A 52 -6.41 14.82 -18.75
CA SER A 52 -5.59 15.41 -17.69
C SER A 52 -4.43 14.52 -17.27
N TRP A 53 -3.40 15.07 -16.63
CA TRP A 53 -2.31 14.32 -16.01
C TRP A 53 -2.41 14.29 -14.47
N LEU A 54 -3.31 15.09 -13.90
CA LEU A 54 -3.51 15.25 -12.47
C LEU A 54 -4.98 15.61 -12.21
N ALA A 55 -5.66 14.85 -11.36
CA ALA A 55 -7.00 15.19 -10.92
C ALA A 55 -7.17 14.89 -9.44
N VAL A 56 -7.99 15.69 -8.75
CA VAL A 56 -8.43 15.42 -7.37
C VAL A 56 -9.94 15.52 -7.29
N ASN A 57 -10.60 14.60 -6.59
CA ASN A 57 -12.06 14.62 -6.41
C ASN A 57 -12.50 14.79 -4.95
N GLU A 58 -13.79 15.06 -4.75
CA GLU A 58 -14.40 15.28 -3.44
C GLU A 58 -14.41 14.02 -2.54
N LEU A 59 -14.13 12.85 -3.12
CA LEU A 59 -13.99 11.59 -2.38
C LEU A 59 -12.56 11.41 -1.80
N GLY A 60 -11.71 12.43 -1.94
CA GLY A 60 -10.33 12.43 -1.47
C GLY A 60 -9.39 11.59 -2.34
N GLN A 61 -9.74 11.30 -3.59
CA GLN A 61 -8.85 10.60 -4.52
C GLN A 61 -8.00 11.62 -5.29
N VAL A 62 -6.68 11.46 -5.25
CA VAL A 62 -5.77 12.20 -6.15
C VAL A 62 -5.14 11.23 -7.14
N TRP A 63 -5.44 11.41 -8.42
CA TRP A 63 -4.92 10.62 -9.52
C TRP A 63 -3.82 11.39 -10.25
N CYS A 64 -2.64 10.79 -10.38
CA CYS A 64 -1.51 11.37 -11.09
C CYS A 64 -0.99 10.39 -12.16
N LEU A 65 -0.64 10.91 -13.34
CA LEU A 65 -0.09 10.09 -14.42
C LEU A 65 1.34 10.49 -14.79
N LEU A 66 2.25 9.51 -14.82
CA LEU A 66 3.60 9.66 -15.33
C LEU A 66 3.82 8.71 -16.50
N ASN A 67 4.26 9.23 -17.64
CA ASN A 67 4.62 8.41 -18.80
C ASN A 67 5.78 7.46 -18.45
N ASP A 68 5.77 6.25 -18.99
CA ASP A 68 6.92 5.34 -18.91
C ASP A 68 7.68 5.31 -20.24
N TYR A 69 9.01 5.48 -20.17
CA TYR A 69 9.92 5.53 -21.31
C TYR A 69 11.02 4.46 -21.23
N THR A 70 10.89 3.47 -20.34
CA THR A 70 11.88 2.40 -20.20
C THR A 70 12.03 1.58 -21.50
N LYS A 71 13.27 1.18 -21.83
CA LYS A 71 13.59 0.40 -23.05
C LYS A 71 12.92 -0.98 -22.95
N GLY A 72 12.01 -1.27 -23.87
CA GLY A 72 11.14 -2.47 -23.87
C GLY A 72 9.67 -2.13 -24.15
N SER A 73 9.28 -0.88 -23.86
CA SER A 73 7.94 -0.32 -24.05
C SER A 73 7.65 0.19 -25.48
N ARG A 74 8.32 -0.35 -26.51
CA ARG A 74 8.08 0.03 -27.93
C ARG A 74 6.78 -0.63 -28.42
N VAL A 75 5.66 -0.26 -27.81
CA VAL A 75 4.33 -0.48 -28.41
C VAL A 75 4.16 0.59 -29.49
N ALA A 76 3.69 0.20 -30.68
CA ALA A 76 3.34 1.17 -31.71
C ALA A 76 2.32 2.15 -31.13
N THR A 77 2.65 3.44 -31.08
CA THR A 77 1.80 4.46 -30.44
C THR A 77 0.69 4.99 -31.35
N ALA A 78 0.73 4.64 -32.65
CA ALA A 78 -0.30 5.02 -33.61
C ALA A 78 -1.62 4.31 -33.28
N GLY A 79 -2.71 5.07 -33.16
CA GLY A 79 -4.04 4.55 -32.81
C GLY A 79 -4.29 4.34 -31.31
N LEU A 80 -3.32 4.60 -30.44
CA LEU A 80 -3.53 4.51 -28.99
C LEU A 80 -4.30 5.71 -28.44
N SER A 81 -5.12 5.44 -27.42
CA SER A 81 -5.88 6.46 -26.70
C SER A 81 -4.97 7.34 -25.85
N SER A 82 -5.37 8.60 -25.67
CA SER A 82 -4.68 9.50 -24.74
C SER A 82 -4.80 8.97 -23.32
N ARG A 83 -3.65 8.74 -22.68
CA ARG A 83 -3.56 8.40 -21.24
C ARG A 83 -4.24 9.44 -20.34
N GLY A 84 -4.35 10.68 -20.79
CA GLY A 84 -5.03 11.70 -19.98
C GLY A 84 -6.54 11.50 -19.86
N MET A 85 -7.15 10.78 -20.82
CA MET A 85 -8.56 10.40 -20.73
C MET A 85 -8.80 9.38 -19.62
N LEU A 86 -7.82 8.52 -19.35
CA LEU A 86 -7.87 7.57 -18.24
C LEU A 86 -7.97 8.30 -16.89
N ILE A 87 -7.20 9.38 -16.68
CA ILE A 87 -7.28 10.20 -15.46
C ILE A 87 -8.65 10.86 -15.35
N LYS A 88 -9.14 11.46 -16.44
CA LYS A 88 -10.45 12.10 -16.45
C LYS A 88 -11.56 11.10 -16.09
N ALA A 89 -11.55 9.90 -16.66
CA ALA A 89 -12.53 8.86 -16.35
C ALA A 89 -12.44 8.41 -14.88
N LEU A 90 -11.25 8.09 -14.38
CA LEU A 90 -11.04 7.62 -13.01
C LEU A 90 -11.42 8.66 -11.95
N ALA A 91 -11.16 9.94 -12.22
CA ALA A 91 -11.48 11.03 -11.30
C ALA A 91 -12.98 11.16 -11.01
N HIS A 92 -13.83 10.72 -11.94
CA HIS A 92 -15.28 10.78 -11.83
C HIS A 92 -15.92 9.43 -11.45
N MET A 93 -15.13 8.44 -10.99
CA MET A 93 -15.64 7.15 -10.53
C MET A 93 -15.64 7.09 -9.00
N SER A 94 -16.82 6.94 -8.40
CA SER A 94 -16.96 6.70 -6.96
C SER A 94 -16.73 5.24 -6.58
N ALA A 95 -17.15 4.29 -7.43
CA ALA A 95 -17.07 2.87 -7.16
C ALA A 95 -15.70 2.28 -7.54
N ARG A 96 -15.01 1.69 -6.56
CA ARG A 96 -13.71 1.00 -6.76
C ARG A 96 -13.75 -0.12 -7.79
N GLN A 97 -14.89 -0.80 -7.94
CA GLN A 97 -15.05 -1.87 -8.91
C GLN A 97 -15.05 -1.36 -10.36
N GLN A 98 -15.61 -0.17 -10.60
CA GLN A 98 -15.54 0.48 -11.92
C GLN A 98 -14.09 0.85 -12.26
N GLN A 99 -13.36 1.38 -11.28
CA GLN A 99 -11.94 1.68 -11.41
C GLN A 99 -11.12 0.43 -11.75
N ASP A 100 -11.33 -0.68 -11.03
CA ASP A 100 -10.66 -1.95 -11.32
C ASP A 100 -10.96 -2.46 -12.73
N THR A 101 -12.22 -2.33 -13.18
CA THR A 101 -12.65 -2.77 -14.50
C THR A 101 -11.93 -1.98 -15.60
N LEU A 102 -11.80 -0.67 -15.42
CA LEU A 102 -11.05 0.18 -16.35
C LEU A 102 -9.54 -0.10 -16.34
N LEU A 103 -9.01 -0.56 -15.20
CA LEU A 103 -7.61 -0.94 -15.03
C LEU A 103 -7.34 -2.42 -15.36
N GLN A 104 -8.23 -3.13 -16.04
CA GLN A 104 -7.94 -4.48 -16.52
C GLN A 104 -6.99 -4.45 -17.73
N VAL A 105 -6.17 -5.50 -17.86
CA VAL A 105 -5.10 -5.58 -18.87
C VAL A 105 -5.64 -5.42 -20.30
N ASP A 106 -6.79 -6.00 -20.61
CA ASP A 106 -7.46 -5.90 -21.92
C ASP A 106 -7.83 -4.45 -22.28
N LYS A 107 -8.31 -3.66 -21.30
CA LYS A 107 -8.60 -2.23 -21.50
C LYS A 107 -7.33 -1.40 -21.62
N LEU A 108 -6.30 -1.76 -20.86
CA LEU A 108 -5.04 -1.02 -20.83
C LEU A 108 -4.20 -1.17 -22.11
N GLN A 109 -4.45 -2.18 -22.93
CA GLN A 109 -3.82 -2.34 -24.25
C GLN A 109 -4.07 -1.13 -25.17
N ALA A 110 -5.15 -0.38 -24.96
CA ALA A 110 -5.44 0.85 -25.71
C ALA A 110 -4.50 2.02 -25.35
N TYR A 111 -3.63 1.88 -24.35
CA TYR A 111 -2.78 2.96 -23.85
C TYR A 111 -1.29 2.61 -23.89
N ALA A 112 -0.47 3.62 -24.22
CA ALA A 112 0.98 3.51 -24.11
C ALA A 112 1.42 3.30 -22.64
N PRO A 113 2.61 2.74 -22.37
CA PRO A 113 3.07 2.49 -21.00
C PRO A 113 3.09 3.72 -20.09
N PHE A 114 2.72 3.52 -18.81
CA PHE A 114 2.59 4.59 -17.81
C PHE A 114 2.69 4.07 -16.37
N LYS A 115 2.93 5.00 -15.45
CA LYS A 115 2.72 4.85 -14.02
C LYS A 115 1.54 5.72 -13.62
N LEU A 116 0.53 5.10 -13.03
CA LEU A 116 -0.64 5.76 -12.47
C LEU A 116 -0.50 5.71 -10.95
N VAL A 117 -0.64 6.85 -10.30
CA VAL A 117 -0.46 6.99 -8.86
C VAL A 117 -1.79 7.46 -8.27
N LEU A 118 -2.31 6.71 -7.31
CA LEU A 118 -3.48 7.09 -6.53
C LEU A 118 -3.05 7.40 -5.10
N PHE A 119 -3.37 8.60 -4.64
CA PHE A 119 -3.48 8.88 -3.22
C PHE A 119 -4.95 8.71 -2.83
N GLN A 120 -5.20 7.87 -1.83
CA GLN A 120 -6.49 7.81 -1.17
C GLN A 120 -6.39 8.62 0.12
N GLN A 121 -7.03 9.79 0.13
CA GLN A 121 -7.02 10.72 1.26
C GLN A 121 -5.58 11.05 1.68
N LEU A 122 -5.25 10.88 2.97
CA LEU A 122 -3.92 11.13 3.52
C LEU A 122 -3.05 9.88 3.62
N GLN A 123 -3.39 8.80 2.91
CA GLN A 123 -2.62 7.54 2.97
C GLN A 123 -1.51 7.50 1.90
N GLU A 124 -0.49 6.64 2.09
CA GLU A 124 0.58 6.42 1.08
C GLU A 124 -0.01 5.92 -0.24
N PRO A 125 0.56 6.35 -1.38
CA PRO A 125 -0.04 6.08 -2.67
C PRO A 125 0.17 4.63 -3.14
N ILE A 126 -0.85 4.13 -3.85
CA ILE A 126 -0.72 2.93 -4.68
C ILE A 126 -0.25 3.38 -6.07
N VAL A 127 0.75 2.69 -6.60
CA VAL A 127 1.26 2.90 -7.95
C VAL A 127 0.94 1.69 -8.81
N TRP A 128 0.16 1.90 -9.86
CA TRP A 128 0.02 0.97 -10.96
C TRP A 128 1.08 1.27 -12.00
N HIS A 129 1.82 0.25 -12.42
CA HIS A 129 2.77 0.33 -13.52
C HIS A 129 2.29 -0.57 -14.66
N TRP A 130 1.80 0.08 -15.72
CA TRP A 130 1.49 -0.53 -17.00
C TRP A 130 2.73 -0.45 -17.89
N ASN A 131 3.32 -1.60 -18.22
CA ASN A 131 4.49 -1.67 -19.10
C ASN A 131 4.13 -1.94 -20.58
N GLY A 132 2.84 -1.95 -20.93
CA GLY A 132 2.35 -2.29 -22.27
C GLY A 132 1.95 -3.76 -22.43
N ARG A 133 2.19 -4.61 -21.42
CA ARG A 133 1.84 -6.04 -21.44
C ARG A 133 1.17 -6.50 -20.15
N SER A 134 1.72 -6.08 -19.02
CA SER A 134 1.27 -6.45 -17.69
C SER A 134 1.07 -5.21 -16.81
N LEU A 135 0.09 -5.28 -15.93
CA LEU A 135 -0.13 -4.30 -14.89
C LEU A 135 0.43 -4.83 -13.56
N THR A 136 1.31 -4.06 -12.93
CA THR A 136 1.80 -4.36 -11.59
C THR A 136 1.40 -3.27 -10.62
N GLN A 137 1.19 -3.61 -9.35
CA GLN A 137 0.82 -2.67 -8.31
C GLN A 137 1.88 -2.68 -7.21
N HIS A 138 2.17 -1.53 -6.60
CA HIS A 138 2.97 -1.48 -5.39
C HIS A 138 2.61 -0.28 -4.53
N LEU A 139 2.84 -0.39 -3.22
CA LEU A 139 2.75 0.73 -2.31
C LEU A 139 4.04 1.56 -2.41
N ALA A 140 3.94 2.84 -2.75
CA ALA A 140 5.09 3.72 -2.82
C ALA A 140 5.22 4.52 -1.51
N VAL A 141 6.05 4.02 -0.59
CA VAL A 141 6.29 4.67 0.72
C VAL A 141 7.29 5.83 0.67
N ARG A 142 7.70 6.25 -0.54
CA ARG A 142 8.77 7.24 -0.72
C ARG A 142 8.59 8.13 -1.93
N SER A 143 8.58 9.42 -1.66
CA SER A 143 8.73 10.49 -2.63
C SER A 143 10.18 10.62 -3.14
N PRO A 144 10.41 11.16 -4.35
CA PRO A 144 9.45 11.42 -5.42
C PRO A 144 9.37 10.25 -6.41
N ILE A 145 8.37 10.29 -7.31
CA ILE A 145 8.29 9.45 -8.51
C ILE A 145 8.46 10.38 -9.72
N SER A 146 9.38 10.04 -10.61
CA SER A 146 9.59 10.81 -11.84
C SER A 146 9.78 9.91 -13.06
N SER A 147 9.55 10.49 -14.23
CA SER A 147 9.77 9.86 -15.54
C SER A 147 10.72 10.69 -16.39
N SER A 148 11.51 10.03 -17.23
CA SER A 148 12.33 10.72 -18.21
C SER A 148 12.45 9.95 -19.52
N SER A 149 12.31 10.65 -20.65
CA SER A 149 12.55 10.11 -21.99
C SER A 149 14.03 10.08 -22.37
N LYS A 150 14.87 10.86 -21.68
CA LYS A 150 16.33 10.83 -21.80
C LYS A 150 16.88 10.21 -20.52
N LEU A 151 17.72 9.18 -20.66
CA LEU A 151 18.31 8.46 -19.52
C LEU A 151 17.24 8.01 -18.48
N PRO A 152 16.24 7.18 -18.87
CA PRO A 152 15.09 6.81 -18.03
C PRO A 152 15.44 6.15 -16.68
N GLY A 153 16.64 5.60 -16.53
CA GLY A 153 17.13 5.06 -15.25
C GLY A 153 17.88 6.08 -14.38
N VAL A 154 18.63 7.01 -15.00
CA VAL A 154 19.56 7.89 -14.29
C VAL A 154 18.85 9.14 -13.78
N ILE A 155 18.10 9.84 -14.63
CA ILE A 155 17.47 11.11 -14.24
C ILE A 155 16.46 10.93 -13.11
N PRO A 156 15.55 9.92 -13.15
CA PRO A 156 14.67 9.68 -12.02
C PRO A 156 15.41 9.30 -10.73
N ALA A 157 16.52 8.57 -10.82
CA ALA A 157 17.35 8.25 -9.66
C ALA A 157 18.02 9.51 -9.06
N LEU A 158 18.56 10.39 -9.90
CA LEU A 158 19.15 11.66 -9.49
C LEU A 158 18.12 12.58 -8.81
N ARG A 159 16.94 12.77 -9.44
CA ARG A 159 15.84 13.55 -8.85
C ARG A 159 15.41 12.99 -7.50
N ARG A 160 15.31 11.65 -7.38
CA ARG A 160 15.00 10.99 -6.10
C ARG A 160 16.05 11.22 -5.03
N TRP A 161 17.33 11.06 -5.37
CA TRP A 161 18.42 11.30 -4.44
C TRP A 161 18.39 12.75 -3.94
N TYR A 162 18.26 13.71 -4.86
CA TYR A 162 18.26 15.14 -4.54
C TYR A 162 17.09 15.54 -3.64
N TRP A 163 15.87 15.13 -3.99
CA TRP A 163 14.69 15.39 -3.17
C TRP A 163 14.87 14.83 -1.76
N ARG A 164 15.28 13.57 -1.64
CA ARG A 164 15.43 12.91 -0.32
C ARG A 164 16.56 13.49 0.52
N ALA A 165 17.59 14.05 -0.11
CA ALA A 165 18.65 14.76 0.59
C ALA A 165 18.14 16.07 1.17
N LYS A 166 17.35 16.84 0.40
CA LYS A 166 16.92 18.20 0.76
C LYS A 166 15.64 18.27 1.60
N VAL A 167 14.71 17.34 1.41
CA VAL A 167 13.42 17.36 2.14
C VAL A 167 13.59 17.21 3.66
N LYS A 168 14.69 16.60 4.11
CA LYS A 168 15.00 16.43 5.53
C LYS A 168 15.27 17.75 6.24
N ASP A 169 15.77 18.74 5.50
CA ASP A 169 16.13 20.05 6.03
C ASP A 169 14.94 21.04 5.94
N ILE A 170 13.84 20.64 5.29
CA ILE A 170 12.68 21.51 5.05
C ILE A 170 11.77 21.54 6.28
N THR A 171 11.67 22.73 6.88
CA THR A 171 10.83 22.96 8.06
C THR A 171 9.50 23.63 7.73
N ARG A 172 9.37 24.28 6.56
CA ARG A 172 8.14 24.96 6.13
C ARG A 172 7.60 24.36 4.84
N ALA A 173 6.29 24.16 4.75
CA ALA A 173 5.64 23.60 3.56
C ALA A 173 5.91 24.43 2.28
N ALA A 174 6.03 25.75 2.40
CA ALA A 174 6.37 26.64 1.29
C ALA A 174 7.71 26.31 0.61
N GLU A 175 8.69 25.79 1.37
CA GLU A 175 10.01 25.43 0.83
C GLU A 175 9.95 24.18 -0.07
N LEU A 176 8.93 23.33 0.08
CA LEU A 176 8.71 22.19 -0.82
C LEU A 176 8.47 22.65 -2.26
N LEU A 177 7.73 23.75 -2.44
CA LEU A 177 7.47 24.34 -3.75
C LEU A 177 8.78 24.88 -4.36
N THR A 178 9.61 25.55 -3.56
CA THR A 178 10.93 26.03 -3.99
C THR A 178 11.82 24.86 -4.43
N LEU A 179 11.83 23.76 -3.67
CA LEU A 179 12.59 22.56 -4.04
C LEU A 179 12.09 21.96 -5.35
N GLN A 180 10.77 21.79 -5.50
CA GLN A 180 10.16 21.26 -6.72
C GLN A 180 10.42 22.13 -7.96
N ARG A 181 10.48 23.45 -7.79
CA ARG A 181 10.77 24.45 -8.83
C ARG A 181 12.27 24.57 -9.15
N SER A 182 13.13 23.77 -8.54
CA SER A 182 14.58 23.87 -8.73
C SER A 182 15.09 23.21 -10.02
N SER A 183 16.11 23.83 -10.62
CA SER A 183 16.89 23.28 -11.74
C SER A 183 18.00 22.31 -11.28
N LYS A 184 17.93 21.82 -10.04
CA LYS A 184 18.90 20.90 -9.41
C LYS A 184 18.37 19.46 -9.45
N PRO A 185 19.20 18.39 -9.39
CA PRO A 185 20.51 18.33 -8.72
C PRO A 185 21.69 18.93 -9.47
N VAL A 186 21.84 18.65 -10.77
CA VAL A 186 23.05 19.03 -11.53
C VAL A 186 22.82 20.33 -12.27
N ASN A 187 21.84 20.34 -13.18
CA ASN A 187 21.47 21.49 -14.00
C ASN A 187 20.03 21.31 -14.53
N ALA A 188 19.54 22.31 -15.25
CA ALA A 188 18.17 22.33 -15.78
C ALA A 188 17.84 21.12 -16.67
N PHE A 189 18.82 20.44 -17.29
CA PHE A 189 18.56 19.26 -18.11
C PHE A 189 18.01 18.07 -17.31
N CYS A 190 18.48 17.90 -16.07
CA CYS A 190 18.06 16.83 -15.15
C CYS A 190 17.29 17.33 -13.93
N GLY A 191 17.03 18.64 -13.85
CA GLY A 191 16.40 19.32 -12.72
C GLY A 191 15.02 18.75 -12.36
N LEU A 192 14.54 19.01 -11.13
CA LEU A 192 13.14 18.73 -10.77
C LEU A 192 12.20 19.56 -11.65
N ALA A 193 12.49 20.85 -11.80
CA ALA A 193 12.02 21.69 -12.89
C ALA A 193 13.06 21.63 -14.01
N MET A 194 12.67 21.05 -15.14
CA MET A 194 13.59 20.73 -16.23
C MET A 194 13.42 21.68 -17.41
N GLN A 195 14.53 22.00 -18.05
CA GLN A 195 14.57 22.80 -19.27
C GLN A 195 15.56 22.16 -20.24
N ARG A 196 15.10 21.92 -21.47
CA ARG A 196 15.86 21.37 -22.60
C ARG A 196 15.51 22.14 -23.87
N SER A 197 16.22 21.88 -24.96
CA SER A 197 16.02 22.57 -26.24
C SER A 197 14.60 22.46 -26.80
N THR A 198 13.92 21.32 -26.63
CA THR A 198 12.58 21.07 -27.19
C THR A 198 11.48 20.84 -26.17
N SER A 199 11.83 20.70 -24.89
CA SER A 199 10.88 20.37 -23.82
C SER A 199 11.28 21.03 -22.51
N GLN A 200 10.31 21.43 -21.71
CA GLN A 200 10.55 22.00 -20.38
C GLN A 200 9.39 21.68 -19.43
N THR A 201 9.56 21.96 -18.14
CA THR A 201 8.44 22.06 -17.21
C THR A 201 7.54 23.20 -17.67
N VAL A 202 6.30 22.89 -18.03
CA VAL A 202 5.31 23.86 -18.55
C VAL A 202 4.24 24.21 -17.53
N SER A 203 4.16 23.46 -16.43
CA SER A 203 3.29 23.78 -15.31
C SER A 203 3.77 23.13 -14.01
N THR A 204 3.45 23.79 -12.90
CA THR A 204 3.65 23.27 -11.55
C THR A 204 2.30 23.25 -10.84
N CYS A 205 1.88 22.09 -10.32
CA CYS A 205 0.70 21.98 -9.47
C CYS A 205 1.14 21.76 -8.02
N TYR A 206 0.42 22.34 -7.07
CA TYR A 206 0.58 22.13 -5.64
C TYR A 206 -0.78 21.86 -5.01
N LEU A 207 -0.95 20.66 -4.46
CA LEU A 207 -2.15 20.26 -3.73
C LEU A 207 -1.79 20.13 -2.25
N HIS A 208 -2.52 20.84 -1.40
CA HIS A 208 -2.48 20.64 0.04
C HIS A 208 -3.80 20.00 0.46
N CYS A 209 -3.74 18.73 0.85
CA CYS A 209 -4.88 17.94 1.30
C CYS A 209 -4.84 17.84 2.83
N ASP A 210 -5.93 18.21 3.50
CA ASP A 210 -6.09 18.11 4.95
C ASP A 210 -7.31 17.24 5.32
N ALA A 211 -7.79 17.37 6.56
CA ALA A 211 -8.95 16.62 7.04
C ALA A 211 -10.28 17.02 6.37
N ASN A 212 -10.37 18.22 5.78
CA ASN A 212 -11.61 18.83 5.32
C ASN A 212 -11.69 18.96 3.80
N GLY A 213 -10.55 19.09 3.13
CA GLY A 213 -10.52 19.31 1.69
C GLY A 213 -9.12 19.33 1.10
N VAL A 214 -9.07 19.85 -0.13
CA VAL A 214 -7.84 20.15 -0.85
C VAL A 214 -7.84 21.60 -1.31
N ASN A 215 -6.69 22.23 -1.15
CA ASN A 215 -6.34 23.46 -1.82
C ASN A 215 -5.43 23.15 -3.02
N PHE A 216 -5.97 23.31 -4.23
CA PHE A 216 -5.27 23.13 -5.50
C PHE A 216 -4.76 24.50 -5.98
N ARG A 217 -3.44 24.66 -6.00
CA ARG A 217 -2.75 25.78 -6.64
C ARG A 217 -2.02 25.37 -7.92
N TYR A 218 -2.08 26.22 -8.94
CA TYR A 218 -1.50 25.97 -10.25
C TYR A 218 -0.69 27.16 -10.74
N TRP A 219 0.48 26.86 -11.30
CA TRP A 219 1.33 27.83 -12.01
C TRP A 219 1.57 27.37 -13.44
N HIS A 220 1.37 28.28 -14.39
CA HIS A 220 1.59 28.11 -15.81
C HIS A 220 3.01 28.55 -16.23
N GLY A 221 3.60 27.83 -17.18
CA GLY A 221 4.93 28.12 -17.72
C GLY A 221 6.06 27.47 -16.93
N HIS A 222 7.30 27.79 -17.28
CA HIS A 222 8.48 27.27 -16.57
C HIS A 222 8.71 28.05 -15.26
N PRO A 223 9.20 27.43 -14.18
CA PRO A 223 9.43 28.12 -12.91
C PRO A 223 10.24 29.42 -12.94
N ASN A 224 11.13 29.57 -13.92
CA ASN A 224 11.91 30.80 -14.14
C ASN A 224 11.10 31.96 -14.73
N THR A 225 9.97 31.67 -15.39
CA THR A 225 9.07 32.65 -16.01
C THR A 225 7.75 32.79 -15.23
N GLN A 226 7.48 31.86 -14.33
CA GLN A 226 6.30 31.84 -13.46
C GLN A 226 6.33 32.99 -12.46
N GLN A 227 5.15 33.56 -12.20
CA GLN A 227 4.96 34.50 -11.10
C GLN A 227 5.16 33.83 -9.73
N VAL A 228 5.26 34.66 -8.69
CA VAL A 228 5.32 34.18 -7.30
C VAL A 228 3.97 33.57 -6.90
N GLN A 229 2.88 34.26 -7.22
CA GLN A 229 1.51 33.81 -6.95
C GLN A 229 1.03 32.78 -7.99
N PRO A 230 0.13 31.86 -7.61
CA PRO A 230 -0.46 30.92 -8.55
C PRO A 230 -1.41 31.63 -9.51
N ASP A 231 -1.48 31.16 -10.76
CA ASP A 231 -2.47 31.62 -11.75
C ASP A 231 -3.89 31.21 -11.35
N THR A 232 -4.02 30.12 -10.59
CA THR A 232 -5.32 29.64 -10.09
C THR A 232 -5.16 28.95 -8.74
N SER A 233 -6.11 29.21 -7.83
CA SER A 233 -6.22 28.57 -6.53
C SER A 233 -7.66 28.16 -6.29
N LEU A 234 -7.93 26.86 -6.17
CA LEU A 234 -9.27 26.30 -5.98
C LEU A 234 -9.34 25.44 -4.72
N LEU A 235 -10.44 25.57 -3.99
CA LEU A 235 -10.78 24.72 -2.86
C LEU A 235 -11.83 23.69 -3.29
N LEU A 236 -11.65 22.45 -2.84
CA LEU A 236 -12.63 21.38 -2.93
C LEU A 236 -12.73 20.70 -1.56
N THR A 237 -13.94 20.64 -1.01
CA THR A 237 -14.23 19.99 0.26
C THR A 237 -14.50 18.51 0.07
N TRP A 238 -14.16 17.71 1.07
CA TRP A 238 -14.48 16.28 1.07
C TRP A 238 -15.97 16.06 1.29
N THR A 239 -16.54 15.08 0.59
CA THR A 239 -17.91 14.61 0.86
C THR A 239 -18.05 14.07 2.29
N THR A 240 -16.97 13.51 2.83
CA THR A 240 -16.89 13.08 4.23
C THR A 240 -15.54 13.51 4.79
N ALA A 241 -15.57 14.35 5.83
CA ALA A 241 -14.37 14.80 6.51
C ALA A 241 -13.60 13.61 7.10
N LEU A 242 -12.28 13.72 7.13
CA LEU A 242 -11.40 12.71 7.67
C LEU A 242 -11.31 12.88 9.18
N HIS A 243 -11.66 11.82 9.91
CA HIS A 243 -11.49 11.80 11.35
C HIS A 243 -10.03 11.47 11.69
N LEU A 244 -9.17 12.48 11.83
CA LEU A 244 -7.76 12.31 12.16
C LEU A 244 -7.56 12.24 13.68
N GLN A 245 -7.25 11.05 14.18
CA GLN A 245 -6.94 10.85 15.60
C GLN A 245 -5.44 10.98 15.83
N HIS A 246 -5.08 11.60 16.94
CA HIS A 246 -3.71 11.67 17.43
C HIS A 246 -3.69 11.10 18.84
N SER A 247 -3.36 9.82 18.95
CA SER A 247 -3.26 9.15 20.25
C SER A 247 -2.01 9.53 21.05
N GLY A 248 -1.06 10.22 20.42
CA GLY A 248 0.22 10.60 21.03
C GLY A 248 1.15 9.40 21.26
N TYR A 249 2.33 9.67 21.82
CA TYR A 249 3.29 8.63 22.15
C TYR A 249 2.91 7.93 23.45
N GLN A 250 2.66 6.62 23.38
CA GLN A 250 2.57 5.75 24.56
C GLN A 250 3.66 4.66 24.48
N PRO A 251 4.58 4.59 25.46
CA PRO A 251 5.61 3.57 25.47
C PRO A 251 5.02 2.19 25.77
N ILE A 252 5.56 1.17 25.12
CA ILE A 252 5.33 -0.23 25.50
C ILE A 252 6.10 -0.51 26.80
N ASP A 253 5.39 -0.84 27.87
CA ASP A 253 5.93 -1.39 29.11
C ASP A 253 5.80 -2.92 29.08
N LEU A 254 6.91 -3.59 28.77
CA LEU A 254 6.92 -5.05 28.65
C LEU A 254 6.66 -5.76 30.00
N PRO A 255 7.30 -5.38 31.13
CA PRO A 255 6.93 -5.92 32.43
C PRO A 255 5.44 -5.85 32.73
N GLN A 256 4.79 -4.71 32.47
CA GLN A 256 3.35 -4.54 32.71
C GLN A 256 2.52 -5.46 31.81
N LEU A 257 2.84 -5.53 30.51
CA LEU A 257 2.12 -6.40 29.56
C LEU A 257 2.26 -7.89 29.87
N VAL A 258 3.45 -8.33 30.27
CA VAL A 258 3.67 -9.74 30.62
C VAL A 258 2.98 -10.08 31.94
N LYS A 259 2.96 -9.16 32.91
CA LYS A 259 2.23 -9.32 34.17
C LYS A 259 0.72 -9.42 33.95
N SER A 260 0.15 -8.65 33.04
CA SER A 260 -1.28 -8.70 32.73
C SER A 260 -1.65 -9.94 31.92
N ALA A 261 -0.87 -10.30 30.90
CA ALA A 261 -1.20 -11.41 30.01
C ALA A 261 -0.88 -12.79 30.59
N VAL A 262 0.23 -12.93 31.34
CA VAL A 262 0.69 -14.22 31.86
C VAL A 262 1.26 -14.07 33.30
N PRO A 263 0.41 -13.74 34.30
CA PRO A 263 0.84 -13.37 35.66
C PRO A 263 1.69 -14.45 36.34
N ALA A 264 1.34 -15.72 36.16
CA ALA A 264 2.09 -16.84 36.75
C ALA A 264 3.52 -16.98 36.21
N PHE A 265 3.75 -16.63 34.94
CA PHE A 265 5.09 -16.58 34.35
C PHE A 265 5.86 -15.36 34.86
N ALA A 266 5.20 -14.20 34.88
CA ALA A 266 5.79 -12.95 35.35
C ALA A 266 6.30 -13.03 36.80
N ALA A 267 5.57 -13.70 37.69
CA ALA A 267 5.94 -13.88 39.09
C ALA A 267 7.22 -14.73 39.30
N ARG A 268 7.61 -15.55 38.30
CA ARG A 268 8.80 -16.41 38.37
C ARG A 268 10.08 -15.74 37.88
N LEU A 269 9.98 -14.57 37.25
CA LEU A 269 11.11 -13.88 36.63
C LEU A 269 11.90 -13.02 37.64
N ARG A 270 13.21 -13.22 37.68
CA ARG A 270 14.18 -12.41 38.44
C ARG A 270 14.50 -11.08 37.72
N PRO A 271 15.00 -10.04 38.41
CA PRO A 271 15.28 -8.73 37.80
C PRO A 271 16.17 -8.76 36.55
N TRP A 272 17.23 -9.57 36.55
CA TRP A 272 18.12 -9.69 35.39
C TRP A 272 17.44 -10.39 34.19
N GLN A 273 16.48 -11.29 34.44
CA GLN A 273 15.70 -11.97 33.40
C GLN A 273 14.74 -10.99 32.71
N TRP A 274 14.19 -10.03 33.46
CA TRP A 274 13.42 -8.93 32.87
C TRP A 274 14.27 -8.11 31.91
N TYR A 275 15.47 -7.70 32.32
CA TYR A 275 16.38 -6.97 31.43
C TYR A 275 16.70 -7.77 30.16
N GLY A 276 16.98 -9.07 30.30
CA GLY A 276 17.19 -9.97 29.17
C GLY A 276 15.98 -10.05 28.23
N LEU A 277 14.77 -10.20 28.79
CA LEU A 277 13.53 -10.28 28.01
C LEU A 277 13.23 -8.98 27.24
N GLN A 278 13.38 -7.83 27.90
CA GLN A 278 13.22 -6.51 27.27
C GLN A 278 14.23 -6.29 26.15
N HIS A 279 15.46 -6.75 26.34
CA HIS A 279 16.49 -6.70 25.30
C HIS A 279 16.14 -7.62 24.13
N CYS A 280 15.77 -8.89 24.37
CA CYS A 280 15.36 -9.83 23.34
C CYS A 280 14.20 -9.30 22.49
N LEU A 281 13.18 -8.76 23.15
CA LEU A 281 12.00 -8.17 22.50
C LEU A 281 12.25 -6.76 21.95
N ALA A 282 13.48 -6.24 22.07
CA ALA A 282 13.88 -4.94 21.53
C ALA A 282 12.95 -3.79 21.97
N GLN A 283 12.49 -3.80 23.23
CA GLN A 283 11.53 -2.82 23.75
C GLN A 283 12.03 -1.38 23.54
N ARG A 284 13.32 -1.12 23.76
CA ARG A 284 13.91 0.22 23.55
C ARG A 284 13.78 0.68 22.09
N GLN A 285 14.10 -0.19 21.13
CA GLN A 285 14.02 0.15 19.72
C GLN A 285 12.57 0.28 19.25
N LEU A 286 11.66 -0.55 19.76
CA LEU A 286 10.22 -0.42 19.50
C LEU A 286 9.69 0.93 20.00
N ASN A 287 10.02 1.31 21.23
CA ASN A 287 9.60 2.59 21.81
C ASN A 287 10.18 3.79 21.05
N GLN A 288 11.45 3.72 20.62
CA GLN A 288 12.04 4.74 19.74
C GLN A 288 11.30 4.86 18.41
N ALA A 289 10.93 3.72 17.79
CA ALA A 289 10.15 3.74 16.55
C ALA A 289 8.75 4.33 16.78
N LEU A 290 8.04 3.88 17.82
CA LEU A 290 6.71 4.40 18.17
C LEU A 290 6.71 5.91 18.44
N GLN A 291 7.74 6.42 19.12
CA GLN A 291 7.89 7.86 19.36
C GLN A 291 8.07 8.66 18.08
N GLN A 292 8.76 8.12 17.07
CA GLN A 292 8.88 8.79 15.78
C GLN A 292 7.58 8.72 14.97
N LEU A 293 6.85 7.61 15.09
CA LEU A 293 5.59 7.39 14.36
C LEU A 293 4.42 8.18 14.95
N SER A 294 4.44 8.53 16.24
CA SER A 294 3.37 9.28 16.91
C SER A 294 3.25 10.75 16.47
N ALA A 295 4.18 11.25 15.66
CA ALA A 295 4.10 12.59 15.05
C ALA A 295 3.12 12.65 13.86
N GLN A 296 2.49 11.54 13.50
CA GLN A 296 1.52 11.45 12.41
C GLN A 296 0.18 10.96 12.96
N PRO A 297 -0.95 11.25 12.26
CA PRO A 297 -2.24 10.70 12.62
C PRO A 297 -2.26 9.17 12.65
N ASP A 298 -3.09 8.60 13.51
CA ASP A 298 -3.16 7.14 13.73
C ASP A 298 -3.51 6.37 12.44
N GLN A 299 -4.32 6.95 11.56
CA GLN A 299 -4.69 6.39 10.26
C GLN A 299 -3.47 6.17 9.34
N ARG A 300 -2.39 6.94 9.54
CA ARG A 300 -1.13 6.81 8.80
C ARG A 300 -0.12 5.90 9.49
N PHE A 301 -0.45 5.30 10.63
CA PHE A 301 0.51 4.55 11.42
C PHE A 301 1.15 3.41 10.63
N CYS A 302 0.35 2.55 9.98
CA CYS A 302 0.89 1.42 9.21
C CYS A 302 1.71 1.87 8.01
N ASP A 303 1.24 2.87 7.28
CA ASP A 303 1.94 3.50 6.16
C ASP A 303 3.31 4.07 6.60
N SER A 304 3.32 4.82 7.70
CA SER A 304 4.54 5.43 8.27
C SER A 304 5.49 4.38 8.84
N ALA A 305 4.96 3.31 9.43
CA ALA A 305 5.74 2.17 9.90
C ALA A 305 6.45 1.48 8.72
N LEU A 306 5.75 1.24 7.61
CA LEU A 306 6.37 0.66 6.40
C LEU A 306 7.44 1.60 5.81
N GLN A 307 7.22 2.91 5.83
CA GLN A 307 8.22 3.90 5.43
C GLN A 307 9.47 3.84 6.33
N TYR A 308 9.30 3.82 7.65
CA TYR A 308 10.37 3.69 8.65
C TYR A 308 11.18 2.41 8.43
N LEU A 309 10.48 1.28 8.24
CA LEU A 309 11.06 -0.03 7.99
C LEU A 309 11.65 -0.20 6.59
N ARG A 310 11.35 0.75 5.68
CA ARG A 310 11.77 0.77 4.27
C ARG A 310 11.22 -0.43 3.48
N VAL A 311 9.98 -0.81 3.75
CA VAL A 311 9.29 -1.93 3.12
C VAL A 311 8.27 -1.39 2.12
N GLU A 312 8.36 -1.86 0.87
CA GLU A 312 7.52 -1.45 -0.25
C GLU A 312 6.86 -2.71 -0.84
N PRO A 313 5.69 -3.14 -0.32
CA PRO A 313 5.03 -4.35 -0.79
C PRO A 313 4.58 -4.22 -2.25
N GLN A 314 4.85 -5.28 -3.02
CA GLN A 314 4.41 -5.44 -4.40
C GLN A 314 3.13 -6.27 -4.42
N LEU A 315 2.10 -5.77 -5.08
CA LEU A 315 0.79 -6.36 -5.13
C LEU A 315 0.54 -6.97 -6.51
N VAL A 316 0.12 -8.22 -6.49
CA VAL A 316 -0.33 -9.01 -7.64
C VAL A 316 -1.74 -9.48 -7.32
N ALA A 317 -2.74 -8.74 -7.79
CA ALA A 317 -4.14 -9.02 -7.51
C ALA A 317 -4.89 -9.39 -8.79
N CYS A 318 -5.73 -10.42 -8.73
CA CYS A 318 -6.61 -10.80 -9.83
C CYS A 318 -7.84 -9.91 -9.81
N ARG A 319 -8.54 -9.87 -8.67
CA ARG A 319 -9.71 -9.04 -8.46
C ARG A 319 -9.89 -8.73 -6.98
N TRP A 320 -10.30 -7.51 -6.69
CA TRP A 320 -10.72 -7.12 -5.35
C TRP A 320 -12.23 -7.33 -5.17
N PRO A 321 -12.69 -7.87 -4.02
CA PRO A 321 -14.13 -7.99 -3.74
C PRO A 321 -14.80 -6.61 -3.58
N SER A 322 -16.10 -6.54 -3.88
CA SER A 322 -16.92 -5.38 -3.49
C SER A 322 -17.04 -5.32 -1.96
N ALA A 323 -17.09 -4.11 -1.39
CA ALA A 323 -17.36 -3.92 0.03
C ALA A 323 -18.73 -4.51 0.44
N GLU A 324 -19.72 -4.47 -0.46
CA GLU A 324 -21.07 -5.01 -0.26
C GLU A 324 -21.07 -6.52 -0.01
N SER A 325 -20.07 -7.24 -0.54
CA SER A 325 -19.89 -8.67 -0.34
C SER A 325 -19.36 -9.05 1.06
N ARG A 326 -19.20 -8.05 1.94
CA ARG A 326 -18.71 -8.20 3.33
C ARG A 326 -17.43 -9.04 3.39
N PRO A 327 -16.36 -8.65 2.70
CA PRO A 327 -15.23 -9.53 2.43
C PRO A 327 -14.50 -9.98 3.69
N VAL A 328 -14.05 -11.22 3.67
CA VAL A 328 -13.14 -11.82 4.66
C VAL A 328 -11.85 -12.21 3.95
N PHE A 329 -10.77 -11.53 4.30
CA PHE A 329 -9.43 -11.78 3.82
C PHE A 329 -8.75 -12.83 4.69
N VAL A 330 -8.26 -13.88 4.05
CA VAL A 330 -7.57 -14.98 4.71
C VAL A 330 -6.15 -15.06 4.17
N ALA A 331 -5.16 -14.92 5.04
CA ALA A 331 -3.76 -14.83 4.64
C ALA A 331 -2.86 -15.85 5.35
N ASN A 332 -1.77 -16.26 4.68
CA ASN A 332 -0.64 -16.87 5.35
C ASN A 332 0.14 -15.81 6.18
N HIS A 333 0.95 -16.28 7.13
CA HIS A 333 1.63 -15.39 8.09
C HIS A 333 3.15 -15.59 8.15
N PRO A 334 3.92 -15.27 7.10
CA PRO A 334 5.35 -15.59 7.05
C PRO A 334 6.22 -14.82 8.05
N THR A 335 5.91 -13.55 8.34
CA THR A 335 6.78 -12.65 9.10
C THR A 335 6.21 -12.18 10.43
N GLY A 336 4.89 -12.31 10.65
CA GLY A 336 4.27 -11.87 11.90
C GLY A 336 3.76 -10.44 11.80
N GLY A 337 4.15 -9.58 12.74
CA GLY A 337 3.65 -8.19 12.83
C GLY A 337 3.79 -7.38 11.53
N LEU A 338 4.85 -7.62 10.75
CA LEU A 338 5.04 -6.96 9.45
C LEU A 338 3.96 -7.35 8.43
N ASP A 339 3.48 -8.60 8.44
CA ASP A 339 2.37 -9.03 7.58
C ASP A 339 1.08 -8.23 7.89
N GLY A 340 0.80 -8.05 9.19
CA GLY A 340 -0.30 -7.22 9.65
C GLY A 340 -0.17 -5.78 9.17
N LEU A 341 0.98 -5.13 9.40
CA LEU A 341 1.23 -3.75 8.95
C LEU A 341 1.05 -3.59 7.43
N MET A 342 1.56 -4.53 6.63
CA MET A 342 1.43 -4.50 5.17
C MET A 342 -0.02 -4.62 4.71
N LEU A 343 -0.75 -5.62 5.22
CA LEU A 343 -2.12 -5.84 4.80
C LEU A 343 -3.06 -4.75 5.29
N ILE A 344 -2.85 -4.21 6.49
CA ILE A 344 -3.61 -3.08 7.01
C ILE A 344 -3.39 -1.86 6.10
N ALA A 345 -2.13 -1.47 5.85
CA ALA A 345 -1.81 -0.33 4.99
C ALA A 345 -2.41 -0.44 3.57
N LEU A 346 -2.45 -1.65 3.00
CA LEU A 346 -2.99 -1.88 1.67
C LEU A 346 -4.52 -1.92 1.64
N LEU A 347 -5.14 -2.71 2.53
CA LEU A 347 -6.58 -2.97 2.50
C LEU A 347 -7.38 -1.76 2.97
N GLN A 348 -6.90 -0.97 3.93
CA GLN A 348 -7.61 0.21 4.44
C GLN A 348 -7.87 1.29 3.38
N LYS A 349 -7.01 1.38 2.34
CA LYS A 349 -7.20 2.30 1.19
C LYS A 349 -8.47 1.99 0.39
N ARG A 350 -8.98 0.75 0.51
CA ARG A 350 -10.18 0.27 -0.17
C ARG A 350 -11.31 -0.06 0.81
N TYR A 351 -10.96 -0.46 2.01
CA TYR A 351 -11.85 -0.91 3.08
C TYR A 351 -11.53 -0.14 4.37
N PRO A 352 -11.94 1.13 4.50
CA PRO A 352 -11.51 2.00 5.62
C PRO A 352 -11.81 1.43 7.02
N ASN A 353 -12.88 0.66 7.16
CA ASN A 353 -13.31 0.06 8.42
C ASN A 353 -12.84 -1.41 8.60
N LEU A 354 -11.70 -1.77 8.00
CA LEU A 354 -11.11 -3.10 8.13
C LEU A 354 -10.82 -3.45 9.59
N GLN A 355 -11.27 -4.63 10.02
CA GLN A 355 -10.90 -5.23 11.30
C GLN A 355 -9.99 -6.44 11.10
N VAL A 356 -8.92 -6.50 11.87
CA VAL A 356 -7.91 -7.56 11.85
C VAL A 356 -8.03 -8.37 13.12
N VAL A 357 -8.31 -9.66 12.97
CA VAL A 357 -8.33 -10.60 14.09
C VAL A 357 -6.90 -10.83 14.54
N ALA A 358 -6.55 -10.32 15.72
CA ALA A 358 -5.19 -10.40 16.24
C ALA A 358 -5.16 -10.48 17.77
N ASN A 359 -3.97 -10.70 18.32
CA ASN A 359 -3.77 -10.87 19.75
C ASN A 359 -4.14 -9.60 20.54
N ASP A 360 -4.73 -9.77 21.71
CA ASP A 360 -5.10 -8.68 22.64
C ASP A 360 -3.90 -7.80 23.03
N LEU A 361 -2.69 -8.37 23.09
CA LEU A 361 -1.44 -7.63 23.32
C LEU A 361 -1.19 -6.50 22.31
N LEU A 362 -1.70 -6.58 21.09
CA LEU A 362 -1.54 -5.52 20.10
C LEU A 362 -2.32 -4.25 20.46
N GLN A 363 -3.28 -4.34 21.39
CA GLN A 363 -3.96 -3.16 21.92
C GLN A 363 -3.00 -2.22 22.67
N ALA A 364 -1.82 -2.69 23.08
CA ALA A 364 -0.77 -1.82 23.63
C ALA A 364 -0.24 -0.79 22.60
N ILE A 365 -0.47 -1.01 21.30
CA ILE A 365 -0.11 -0.09 20.24
C ILE A 365 -1.37 0.71 19.90
N VAL A 366 -1.56 1.84 20.60
CA VAL A 366 -2.81 2.64 20.52
C VAL A 366 -3.25 2.96 19.09
N PRO A 367 -2.36 3.40 18.16
CA PRO A 367 -2.76 3.71 16.80
C PRO A 367 -3.35 2.53 16.01
N LEU A 368 -3.10 1.28 16.44
CA LEU A 368 -3.65 0.08 15.80
C LEU A 368 -5.01 -0.33 16.37
N GLN A 369 -5.42 0.18 17.55
CA GLN A 369 -6.61 -0.30 18.25
C GLN A 369 -7.87 -0.23 17.39
N ALA A 370 -8.02 0.83 16.58
CA ALA A 370 -9.16 1.00 15.68
C ALA A 370 -9.32 -0.14 14.65
N ASN A 371 -8.24 -0.86 14.35
CA ASN A 371 -8.23 -1.96 13.39
C ASN A 371 -8.14 -3.32 14.04
N ILE A 372 -7.80 -3.45 15.32
CA ILE A 372 -7.64 -4.76 15.94
C ILE A 372 -8.98 -5.23 16.50
N LEU A 373 -9.42 -6.40 16.05
CA LEU A 373 -10.39 -7.22 16.77
C LEU A 373 -9.59 -8.15 17.71
N PRO A 374 -9.53 -7.84 19.02
CA PRO A 374 -8.68 -8.58 19.93
C PRO A 374 -9.24 -9.97 20.19
N VAL A 375 -8.38 -10.98 20.07
CA VAL A 375 -8.67 -12.36 20.46
C VAL A 375 -7.53 -12.85 21.36
N SER A 376 -7.88 -13.49 22.48
CA SER A 376 -6.86 -13.97 23.41
C SER A 376 -6.15 -15.20 22.83
N VAL A 377 -4.86 -15.06 22.52
CA VAL A 377 -4.03 -16.17 22.02
C VAL A 377 -3.48 -17.02 23.18
N PHE A 378 -3.29 -16.40 24.35
CA PHE A 378 -2.76 -17.07 25.55
C PHE A 378 -3.85 -17.65 26.47
N GLY A 379 -5.13 -17.36 26.18
CA GLY A 379 -6.30 -17.89 26.88
C GLY A 379 -6.89 -19.17 26.26
N LYS A 380 -8.08 -19.58 26.74
CA LYS A 380 -8.81 -20.73 26.17
C LYS A 380 -9.36 -20.36 24.78
N PRO A 381 -9.12 -21.14 23.71
CA PRO A 381 -9.61 -20.85 22.36
C PRO A 381 -11.13 -20.62 22.26
N ALA A 382 -11.92 -21.25 23.14
CA ALA A 382 -13.37 -21.07 23.19
C ALA A 382 -13.81 -19.65 23.56
N ALA A 383 -12.98 -18.90 24.30
CA ALA A 383 -13.31 -17.54 24.74
C ALA A 383 -13.36 -16.52 23.58
N ALA A 384 -12.67 -16.79 22.47
CA ALA A 384 -12.66 -15.92 21.29
C ALA A 384 -13.89 -16.12 20.37
N VAL A 385 -14.64 -17.22 20.54
CA VAL A 385 -15.73 -17.61 19.63
C VAL A 385 -16.87 -16.59 19.59
N PRO A 386 -17.35 -16.02 20.72
CA PRO A 386 -18.44 -15.02 20.68
C PRO A 386 -18.03 -13.74 19.94
N GLN A 387 -16.83 -13.22 20.19
CA GLN A 387 -16.30 -12.02 19.54
C GLN A 387 -16.14 -12.23 18.03
N LEU A 388 -15.58 -13.37 17.62
CA LEU A 388 -15.48 -13.74 16.21
C LEU A 388 -16.86 -13.89 15.56
N THR A 389 -17.79 -14.55 16.24
CA THR A 389 -19.17 -14.70 15.73
C THR A 389 -19.82 -13.35 15.49
N ALA A 390 -19.71 -12.41 16.44
CA ALA A 390 -20.25 -11.06 16.30
C ALA A 390 -19.57 -10.27 15.16
N ALA A 391 -18.24 -10.36 15.04
CA ALA A 391 -17.50 -9.69 13.98
C ALA A 391 -17.89 -10.21 12.59
N PHE A 392 -18.06 -11.53 12.44
CA PHE A 392 -18.53 -12.13 11.20
C PHE A 392 -19.98 -11.78 10.90
N ALA A 393 -20.85 -11.66 11.90
CA ALA A 393 -22.23 -11.17 11.69
C ALA A 393 -22.28 -9.70 11.24
N SER A 394 -21.25 -8.90 11.56
CA SER A 394 -21.18 -7.48 11.15
C SER A 394 -21.04 -7.28 9.62
N GLY A 395 -21.22 -6.04 9.16
CA GLY A 395 -20.91 -5.64 7.78
C GLY A 395 -19.41 -5.37 7.51
N GLN A 396 -18.57 -5.34 8.54
CA GLN A 396 -17.20 -4.83 8.42
C GLN A 396 -16.26 -5.82 7.74
N PRO A 397 -15.40 -5.39 6.81
CA PRO A 397 -14.35 -6.24 6.23
C PRO A 397 -13.43 -6.83 7.29
N LEU A 398 -13.10 -8.12 7.18
CA LEU A 398 -12.29 -8.83 8.17
C LEU A 398 -10.97 -9.32 7.56
N LEU A 399 -9.87 -9.28 8.30
CA LEU A 399 -8.60 -9.92 7.98
C LEU A 399 -8.23 -10.94 9.06
N ILE A 400 -7.88 -12.16 8.64
CA ILE A 400 -7.59 -13.28 9.52
C ILE A 400 -6.36 -14.05 9.03
N PHE A 401 -5.49 -14.42 9.97
CA PHE A 401 -4.39 -15.37 9.77
C PHE A 401 -4.76 -16.72 10.42
N PRO A 402 -5.33 -17.69 9.68
CA PRO A 402 -6.04 -18.83 10.29
C PRO A 402 -5.16 -19.81 11.04
N ALA A 403 -3.85 -19.79 10.79
CA ALA A 403 -2.89 -20.65 11.49
C ALA A 403 -2.59 -20.16 12.91
N GLY A 404 -2.83 -18.88 13.23
CA GLY A 404 -2.55 -18.28 14.53
C GLY A 404 -1.06 -18.23 14.92
N ARG A 405 -0.14 -18.52 13.99
CA ARG A 405 1.31 -18.52 14.21
C ARG A 405 2.05 -18.12 12.95
N THR A 406 3.33 -17.74 13.12
CA THR A 406 4.19 -17.37 12.00
C THR A 406 4.79 -18.59 11.29
N ALA A 407 5.06 -18.46 10.00
CA ALA A 407 5.56 -19.57 9.18
C ALA A 407 6.97 -20.05 9.55
N ARG A 408 7.19 -21.35 9.34
CA ARG A 408 8.49 -22.04 9.54
C ARG A 408 8.79 -22.93 8.34
N PHE A 409 10.06 -23.23 8.13
CA PHE A 409 10.43 -24.23 7.13
C PHE A 409 9.95 -25.61 7.59
N ASN A 410 9.19 -26.29 6.73
CA ASN A 410 8.81 -27.69 6.92
C ASN A 410 9.94 -28.63 6.44
N ALA A 411 9.70 -29.94 6.53
CA ALA A 411 10.67 -30.97 6.11
C ALA A 411 11.00 -30.91 4.61
N GLN A 412 10.12 -30.32 3.80
CA GLN A 412 10.30 -30.11 2.36
C GLN A 412 10.99 -28.77 2.04
N HIS A 413 11.53 -28.08 3.04
CA HIS A 413 12.15 -26.74 2.92
C HIS A 413 11.21 -25.66 2.36
N GLN A 414 9.89 -25.84 2.51
CA GLN A 414 8.88 -24.85 2.16
C GLN A 414 8.45 -24.07 3.40
N LEU A 415 8.20 -22.77 3.23
CA LEU A 415 7.75 -21.91 4.31
C LEU A 415 6.24 -22.10 4.53
N ASP A 416 5.86 -22.64 5.70
CA ASP A 416 4.48 -23.04 6.00
C ASP A 416 4.07 -22.57 7.41
N ASP A 417 2.89 -21.95 7.53
CA ASP A 417 2.33 -21.42 8.77
C ASP A 417 1.56 -22.44 9.62
N GLY A 418 1.37 -23.67 9.15
CA GLY A 418 0.75 -24.78 9.87
C GLY A 418 -0.69 -25.06 9.47
N VAL A 419 -1.42 -25.72 10.37
CA VAL A 419 -2.81 -26.11 10.09
C VAL A 419 -3.71 -24.90 10.25
N TRP A 420 -4.46 -24.57 9.20
CA TRP A 420 -5.46 -23.51 9.24
C TRP A 420 -6.70 -23.95 10.02
N ALA A 421 -7.15 -23.10 10.96
CA ALA A 421 -8.36 -23.33 11.72
C ALA A 421 -9.61 -23.24 10.81
N LYS A 422 -10.55 -24.17 10.98
CA LYS A 422 -11.80 -24.21 10.18
C LYS A 422 -12.78 -23.09 10.51
N LEU A 423 -12.68 -22.48 11.70
CA LEU A 423 -13.71 -21.57 12.25
C LEU A 423 -14.00 -20.38 11.32
N ALA A 424 -12.96 -19.75 10.76
CA ALA A 424 -13.15 -18.63 9.83
C ALA A 424 -13.96 -19.05 8.59
N ILE A 425 -13.72 -20.26 8.06
CA ILE A 425 -14.44 -20.79 6.91
C ILE A 425 -15.90 -21.09 7.29
N THR A 426 -16.11 -21.74 8.44
CA THR A 426 -17.45 -22.02 8.97
C THR A 426 -18.26 -20.73 9.11
N LEU A 427 -17.67 -19.68 9.68
CA LEU A 427 -18.35 -18.39 9.88
C LEU A 427 -18.57 -17.64 8.56
N CYS A 428 -17.61 -17.66 7.62
CA CYS A 428 -17.82 -17.08 6.28
C CYS A 428 -19.06 -17.66 5.60
N ARG A 429 -19.20 -18.99 5.62
CA ARG A 429 -20.33 -19.70 5.02
C ARG A 429 -21.64 -19.37 5.73
N ARG A 430 -21.65 -19.45 7.06
CA ARG A 430 -22.84 -19.18 7.87
C ARG A 430 -23.37 -17.77 7.66
N GLU A 431 -22.49 -16.77 7.64
CA GLU A 431 -22.84 -15.35 7.52
C GLU A 431 -22.94 -14.87 6.08
N GLN A 432 -22.84 -15.78 5.10
CA GLN A 432 -22.92 -15.51 3.66
C GLN A 432 -21.93 -14.42 3.18
N ARG A 433 -20.66 -14.55 3.57
CA ARG A 433 -19.60 -13.58 3.29
C ARG A 433 -18.67 -14.07 2.19
N SER A 434 -18.19 -13.15 1.36
CA SER A 434 -17.13 -13.50 0.40
C SER A 434 -15.81 -13.75 1.12
N LEU A 435 -15.04 -14.74 0.64
CA LEU A 435 -13.71 -15.08 1.15
C LEU A 435 -12.68 -14.82 0.07
N THR A 436 -11.66 -14.03 0.39
CA THR A 436 -10.54 -13.75 -0.53
C THR A 436 -9.24 -14.27 0.07
N LEU A 437 -8.54 -15.13 -0.66
CA LEU A 437 -7.23 -15.62 -0.25
C LEU A 437 -6.14 -14.62 -0.57
N ILE A 438 -5.23 -14.43 0.38
CA ILE A 438 -4.03 -13.63 0.23
C ILE A 438 -2.82 -14.52 0.53
N HIS A 439 -1.81 -14.47 -0.34
CA HIS A 439 -0.52 -15.09 -0.09
C HIS A 439 0.57 -14.02 -0.06
N ILE A 440 1.28 -13.96 1.05
CA ILE A 440 2.45 -13.11 1.25
C ILE A 440 3.68 -13.98 1.00
N ASP A 441 4.43 -13.62 -0.03
CA ASP A 441 5.76 -14.14 -0.33
C ASP A 441 6.80 -13.24 0.33
N SER A 442 7.19 -13.65 1.54
CA SER A 442 8.18 -12.99 2.38
C SER A 442 8.76 -14.00 3.36
N ARG A 443 9.79 -13.60 4.11
CA ARG A 443 10.45 -14.44 5.11
C ARG A 443 11.15 -13.60 6.17
N ASN A 444 11.36 -14.20 7.34
CA ASN A 444 12.23 -13.66 8.38
C ASN A 444 13.71 -13.92 8.06
N SER A 445 14.61 -13.44 8.92
CA SER A 445 16.05 -13.63 8.78
C SER A 445 16.47 -15.10 8.92
N ARG A 446 17.67 -15.43 8.41
CA ARG A 446 18.23 -16.78 8.55
C ARG A 446 18.44 -17.17 10.02
N LEU A 447 18.75 -16.20 10.89
CA LEU A 447 18.97 -16.42 12.32
C LEU A 447 17.68 -16.90 13.00
N PHE A 448 16.55 -16.30 12.68
CA PHE A 448 15.24 -16.71 13.20
C PHE A 448 14.96 -18.19 12.92
N TYR A 449 15.20 -18.63 11.69
CA TYR A 449 14.99 -20.03 11.31
C TYR A 449 16.06 -20.97 11.89
N ALA A 450 17.31 -20.52 12.00
CA ALA A 450 18.37 -21.29 12.65
C ALA A 450 18.04 -21.57 14.13
N LEU A 451 17.53 -20.58 14.86
CA LEU A 451 17.12 -20.75 16.25
C LEU A 451 15.89 -21.65 16.39
N ALA A 452 14.92 -21.53 15.47
CA ALA A 452 13.78 -22.44 15.44
C ALA A 452 14.21 -23.90 15.19
N ALA A 453 15.18 -24.12 14.29
CA ALA A 453 15.74 -25.45 14.02
C ALA A 453 16.53 -26.00 15.21
N LEU A 454 17.40 -25.18 15.83
CA LEU A 454 18.14 -25.55 17.03
C LEU A 454 17.20 -25.91 18.17
N ARG A 455 16.13 -25.14 18.38
CA ARG A 455 15.10 -25.43 19.39
C ARG A 455 14.50 -26.84 19.19
N LEU A 456 14.13 -27.16 17.95
CA LEU A 456 13.59 -28.48 17.60
C LEU A 456 14.63 -29.59 17.80
N TRP A 457 15.88 -29.34 17.42
CA TRP A 457 16.99 -30.27 17.61
C TRP A 457 17.23 -30.60 19.09
N PHE A 458 17.14 -29.60 19.96
CA PHE A 458 17.23 -29.77 21.42
C PHE A 458 15.93 -30.22 22.10
N GLY A 459 14.84 -30.48 21.35
CA GLY A 459 13.57 -30.96 21.90
C GLY A 459 12.81 -29.94 22.77
N ILE A 460 13.15 -28.65 22.68
CA ILE A 460 12.56 -27.60 23.51
C ILE A 460 11.15 -27.27 22.99
N LYS A 461 10.13 -27.47 23.83
CA LYS A 461 8.70 -27.27 23.46
C LYS A 461 8.27 -25.80 23.44
N THR A 462 8.96 -24.90 24.14
CA THR A 462 8.62 -23.47 24.25
C THR A 462 9.05 -22.70 23.00
N ASN A 463 8.15 -21.91 22.39
CA ASN A 463 8.36 -21.17 21.15
C ASN A 463 9.23 -19.92 21.34
N LEU A 464 10.49 -20.12 21.75
CA LEU A 464 11.44 -19.05 22.11
C LEU A 464 11.73 -18.11 20.95
N GLU A 465 11.66 -18.58 19.70
CA GLU A 465 11.89 -17.74 18.53
C GLU A 465 10.86 -16.62 18.38
N MET A 466 9.67 -16.74 18.98
CA MET A 466 8.68 -15.65 19.02
C MET A 466 9.23 -14.38 19.67
N LEU A 467 10.17 -14.51 20.62
CA LEU A 467 10.81 -13.37 21.27
C LEU A 467 11.66 -12.53 20.32
N LEU A 468 12.00 -13.06 19.14
CA LEU A 468 12.76 -12.34 18.12
C LEU A 468 11.86 -11.67 17.08
N LEU A 469 10.56 -11.92 17.06
CA LEU A 469 9.67 -11.38 16.02
C LEU A 469 9.67 -9.84 15.97
N SER A 470 9.78 -9.17 17.12
CA SER A 470 9.90 -7.71 17.15
C SER A 470 11.22 -7.24 16.51
N ARG A 471 12.31 -7.96 16.70
CA ARG A 471 13.61 -7.68 16.05
C ARG A 471 13.55 -7.94 14.55
N GLU A 472 12.95 -9.05 14.15
CA GLU A 472 12.72 -9.39 12.74
C GLU A 472 11.87 -8.31 12.04
N MET A 473 10.83 -7.81 12.72
CA MET A 473 10.01 -6.71 12.23
C MET A 473 10.79 -5.40 12.10
N LEU A 474 11.64 -5.06 13.07
CA LEU A 474 12.47 -3.84 13.02
C LEU A 474 13.58 -3.91 11.96
N LYS A 475 14.00 -5.13 11.58
CA LYS A 475 15.00 -5.36 10.54
C LYS A 475 14.49 -6.38 9.50
N PRO A 476 13.49 -6.02 8.68
CA PRO A 476 12.91 -6.94 7.71
C PRO A 476 13.96 -7.47 6.74
N ALA A 477 14.00 -8.80 6.58
CA ALA A 477 14.90 -9.47 5.65
C ALA A 477 14.52 -9.22 4.18
N VAL A 478 13.24 -9.01 3.90
CA VAL A 478 12.71 -8.71 2.57
C VAL A 478 12.15 -7.28 2.56
N LYS A 479 12.64 -6.45 1.64
CA LYS A 479 12.20 -5.04 1.49
C LYS A 479 11.08 -4.85 0.46
N HIS A 480 10.94 -5.80 -0.47
CA HIS A 480 9.91 -5.78 -1.51
C HIS A 480 9.12 -7.10 -1.52
N PRO A 481 8.39 -7.41 -0.42
CA PRO A 481 7.59 -8.62 -0.35
C PRO A 481 6.49 -8.59 -1.41
N LYS A 482 6.16 -9.76 -1.99
CA LYS A 482 5.07 -9.88 -2.96
C LYS A 482 3.81 -10.37 -2.27
N ILE A 483 2.69 -9.76 -2.59
CA ILE A 483 1.38 -10.08 -2.03
C ILE A 483 0.49 -10.47 -3.20
N PHE A 484 0.04 -11.71 -3.19
CA PHE A 484 -0.84 -12.28 -4.19
C PHE A 484 -2.25 -12.33 -3.64
N VAL A 485 -3.22 -11.78 -4.37
CA VAL A 485 -4.63 -11.74 -3.95
C VAL A 485 -5.46 -12.54 -4.94
N ASP A 486 -6.08 -13.62 -4.48
CA ASP A 486 -6.89 -14.51 -5.32
C ASP A 486 -8.23 -13.88 -5.72
N VAL A 487 -8.96 -14.55 -6.60
CA VAL A 487 -10.35 -14.23 -6.92
C VAL A 487 -11.20 -14.38 -5.63
N PRO A 488 -12.10 -13.42 -5.33
CA PRO A 488 -13.01 -13.56 -4.20
C PRO A 488 -14.01 -14.69 -4.45
N MET A 489 -14.15 -15.58 -3.48
CA MET A 489 -15.07 -16.72 -3.53
C MET A 489 -16.35 -16.43 -2.74
N HIS A 490 -17.50 -16.70 -3.36
CA HIS A 490 -18.80 -16.67 -2.70
C HIS A 490 -19.01 -17.95 -1.86
N PRO A 491 -19.87 -17.94 -0.82
CA PRO A 491 -20.22 -19.12 -0.03
C PRO A 491 -20.54 -20.37 -0.86
N VAL A 492 -21.28 -20.25 -1.96
CA VAL A 492 -21.61 -21.38 -2.85
C VAL A 492 -20.35 -22.03 -3.43
N GLU A 493 -19.36 -21.23 -3.81
CA GLU A 493 -18.08 -21.74 -4.31
C GLU A 493 -17.28 -22.40 -3.19
N LEU A 494 -17.33 -21.85 -1.98
CA LEU A 494 -16.72 -22.48 -0.80
C LEU A 494 -17.36 -23.83 -0.47
N ASP A 495 -18.68 -23.96 -0.65
CA ASP A 495 -19.42 -25.20 -0.42
C ASP A 495 -18.95 -26.30 -1.36
N ALA A 496 -18.75 -25.96 -2.64
CA ALA A 496 -18.25 -26.85 -3.68
C ALA A 496 -16.79 -27.31 -3.46
N LEU A 497 -16.01 -26.61 -2.62
CA LEU A 497 -14.61 -26.96 -2.41
C LEU A 497 -14.43 -28.31 -1.72
N ALA A 498 -15.27 -28.73 -0.78
CA ALA A 498 -15.17 -30.02 -0.08
C ALA A 498 -16.40 -30.22 0.82
N ASP A 499 -16.65 -31.43 1.32
CA ASP A 499 -17.82 -31.70 2.17
C ASP A 499 -17.71 -31.06 3.56
N THR A 500 -16.51 -31.10 4.17
CA THR A 500 -16.28 -30.60 5.53
C THR A 500 -15.48 -29.30 5.56
N ASP A 501 -15.76 -28.41 6.52
CA ASP A 501 -15.04 -27.13 6.66
C ASP A 501 -13.55 -27.30 6.95
N ARG A 502 -13.16 -28.43 7.56
CA ARG A 502 -11.75 -28.76 7.79
C ARG A 502 -11.03 -29.03 6.47
N GLN A 503 -11.65 -29.81 5.57
CA GLN A 503 -11.12 -30.06 4.23
C GLN A 503 -11.13 -28.79 3.38
N ARG A 504 -12.18 -27.95 3.48
CA ARG A 504 -12.24 -26.63 2.83
C ARG A 504 -11.05 -25.77 3.25
N ALA A 505 -10.79 -25.63 4.56
CA ALA A 505 -9.65 -24.87 5.07
C ALA A 505 -8.30 -25.38 4.53
N GLN A 506 -8.10 -26.70 4.45
CA GLN A 506 -6.89 -27.30 3.90
C GLN A 506 -6.76 -27.11 2.37
N ARG A 507 -7.86 -27.17 1.61
CA ARG A 507 -7.86 -26.90 0.16
C ARG A 507 -7.57 -25.42 -0.11
N LEU A 508 -8.20 -24.52 0.64
CA LEU A 508 -7.93 -23.07 0.59
C LEU A 508 -6.47 -22.75 0.90
N LYS A 509 -5.91 -23.35 1.95
CA LYS A 509 -4.47 -23.19 2.26
C LYS A 509 -3.58 -23.62 1.09
N ARG A 510 -3.82 -24.82 0.53
CA ARG A 510 -3.05 -25.33 -0.60
C ARG A 510 -3.13 -24.39 -1.81
N ARG A 511 -4.33 -23.92 -2.13
CA ARG A 511 -4.56 -22.94 -3.19
C ARG A 511 -3.80 -21.63 -2.92
N GLY A 512 -3.88 -21.10 -1.70
CA GLY A 512 -3.14 -19.90 -1.28
C GLY A 512 -1.63 -20.05 -1.50
N MET A 513 -1.05 -21.18 -1.11
CA MET A 513 0.37 -21.48 -1.32
C MET A 513 0.77 -21.61 -2.80
N GLN A 514 -0.19 -21.92 -3.69
CA GLN A 514 0.04 -22.06 -5.12
C GLN A 514 -0.14 -20.75 -5.90
N LEU A 515 -0.67 -19.68 -5.29
CA LEU A 515 -0.91 -18.40 -5.98
C LEU A 515 0.32 -17.87 -6.73
N PRO A 516 1.56 -17.88 -6.18
CA PRO A 516 2.72 -17.41 -6.93
C PRO A 516 2.96 -18.16 -8.24
N ILE A 517 2.66 -19.47 -8.27
CA ILE A 517 2.81 -20.32 -9.45
C ILE A 517 1.69 -20.00 -10.44
N LEU A 518 0.44 -19.95 -9.98
CA LEU A 518 -0.73 -19.65 -10.82
C LEU A 518 -0.60 -18.29 -11.54
N TYR A 519 -0.13 -17.26 -10.83
CA TYR A 519 0.10 -15.95 -11.43
C TYR A 519 1.24 -15.94 -12.43
N LYS A 520 2.30 -16.72 -12.18
CA LYS A 520 3.41 -16.84 -13.11
C LYS A 520 2.96 -17.51 -14.41
N GLU A 521 2.22 -18.61 -14.31
CA GLU A 521 1.66 -19.32 -15.47
C GLU A 521 0.72 -18.43 -16.28
N GLN A 522 -0.14 -17.64 -15.63
CA GLN A 522 -1.00 -16.67 -16.31
C GLN A 522 -0.21 -15.59 -17.05
N GLN A 523 0.87 -15.07 -16.45
CA GLN A 523 1.75 -14.10 -17.09
C GLN A 523 2.49 -14.71 -18.29
N ASP A 524 2.98 -15.94 -18.15
CA ASP A 524 3.68 -16.66 -19.21
C ASP A 524 2.72 -16.97 -20.38
N ALA A 525 1.51 -17.45 -20.10
CA ALA A 525 0.47 -17.72 -21.10
C ALA A 525 0.05 -16.46 -21.87
N ALA A 526 -0.09 -15.32 -21.18
CA ALA A 526 -0.35 -14.02 -21.82
C ALA A 526 0.84 -13.54 -22.67
N GLY A 527 2.07 -14.01 -22.39
CA GLY A 527 3.24 -13.76 -23.22
C GLY A 527 3.23 -14.57 -24.52
N TYR A 528 2.80 -15.83 -24.48
CA TYR A 528 2.78 -16.73 -25.64
C TYR A 528 1.69 -16.40 -26.67
N THR A 529 0.56 -15.82 -26.26
CA THR A 529 -0.49 -15.37 -27.21
C THR A 529 -0.07 -14.20 -28.11
N SER A 530 1.12 -13.61 -27.90
CA SER A 530 1.69 -12.55 -28.76
C SER A 530 2.66 -13.07 -29.85
N CYS A 531 2.94 -14.37 -29.91
CA CYS A 531 3.77 -14.99 -30.94
C CYS A 531 3.02 -16.16 -31.59
N GLY A 532 2.05 -15.88 -32.45
CA GLY A 532 1.41 -16.95 -33.23
C GLY A 532 0.19 -16.55 -34.05
N ARG A 533 0.42 -15.90 -35.20
CA ARG A 533 -0.12 -16.29 -36.54
C ARG A 533 0.15 -15.16 -37.56
N SER A 534 1.38 -15.14 -38.07
CA SER A 534 1.67 -14.69 -39.43
C SER A 534 2.24 -15.89 -40.20
N ARG A 535 1.35 -16.78 -40.65
CA ARG A 535 1.62 -17.76 -41.70
C ARG A 535 0.30 -18.04 -42.42
N GLY A 536 0.28 -17.78 -43.72
CA GLY A 536 -0.85 -17.90 -44.64
C GLY A 536 -1.01 -16.60 -45.39
#